data_AF-A0A9E2KQI5-F1
#
_entry.id   AF-A0A9E2KQI5-F1
#
_cell.length_a   1.000
_cell.length_b   1.000
_cell.length_c   1.000
_cell.angle_alpha   90.00
_cell.angle_beta   90.00
_cell.angle_gamma   90.00
#
_symmetry.space_group_name_H-M   'P 1'
#
loop_
_entity.id
_entity.type
_entity.pdbx_description
1 polymer ?
#
loop_
_entity_poly.entity_id
_entity_poly.type
_entity_poly.pdbx_seq_one_letter_code
_entity_poly.pdbx_strand_id
1 'polypeptide(L)'
;GKEEKAQEWMNFLNKHHVDTVKTMAAEKVYVETVFSEKNEDGYTYFYWYSVQGENGQNVEESESYIDKKHIEYWDECIDSTYHPVDMKVQQSLIAPEIEKIINEDNS
;
A
#
# COMPACT_ATOMS: atom_id res chain seq x y z
N GLY A 1 10.36 -16.48 -6.01
CA GLY A 1 9.70 -17.66 -6.60
C GLY A 1 8.24 -17.46 -6.99
N LYS A 2 7.57 -16.38 -6.56
CA LYS A 2 6.16 -16.07 -6.90
C LYS A 2 6.02 -14.74 -7.65
N GLU A 3 7.08 -14.29 -8.31
CA GLU A 3 7.19 -12.98 -8.94
C GLU A 3 6.10 -12.76 -10.00
N GLU A 4 5.75 -13.80 -10.77
CA GLU A 4 4.66 -13.70 -11.75
C GLU A 4 3.31 -13.47 -11.07
N LYS A 5 3.03 -14.16 -9.97
CA LYS A 5 1.80 -13.99 -9.18
C LYS A 5 1.77 -12.64 -8.47
N ALA A 6 2.91 -12.18 -7.94
CA ALA A 6 3.03 -10.86 -7.33
C ALA A 6 2.83 -9.74 -8.38
N GLN A 7 3.27 -9.94 -9.62
CA GLN A 7 2.96 -9.01 -10.71
C GLN A 7 1.49 -9.06 -11.12
N GLU A 8 0.86 -10.25 -11.14
CA GLU A 8 -0.58 -10.41 -11.35
C GLU A 8 -1.39 -9.63 -10.31
N TRP A 9 -0.99 -9.69 -9.03
CA TRP A 9 -1.58 -8.92 -7.94
C TRP A 9 -1.54 -7.41 -8.20
N MET A 10 -0.37 -6.85 -8.49
CA MET A 10 -0.25 -5.42 -8.79
C MET A 10 -1.04 -5.04 -10.04
N ASN A 11 -1.06 -5.89 -11.07
CA ASN A 11 -1.87 -5.66 -12.27
C ASN A 11 -3.37 -5.67 -11.96
N PHE A 12 -3.83 -6.55 -11.06
CA PHE A 12 -5.22 -6.61 -10.62
C PHE A 12 -5.62 -5.29 -9.94
N LEU A 13 -4.88 -4.84 -8.93
CA LEU A 13 -5.17 -3.57 -8.24
C LEU A 13 -5.18 -2.38 -9.21
N ASN A 14 -4.17 -2.29 -10.10
CA ASN A 14 -4.10 -1.22 -11.10
C ASN A 14 -5.25 -1.27 -12.11
N LYS A 15 -5.64 -2.46 -12.57
CA LYS A 15 -6.78 -2.64 -13.48
C LYS A 15 -8.09 -2.22 -12.82
N HIS A 16 -8.21 -2.46 -11.52
CA HIS A 16 -9.37 -2.10 -10.70
C HIS A 16 -9.13 -0.82 -9.89
N HIS A 17 -8.37 0.14 -10.43
CA HIS A 17 -7.89 1.32 -9.69
C HIS A 17 -9.01 2.10 -8.99
N VAL A 18 -10.12 2.38 -9.69
CA VAL A 18 -11.25 3.14 -9.10
C VAL A 18 -11.87 2.41 -7.92
N ASP A 19 -11.99 1.08 -7.97
CA ASP A 19 -12.55 0.31 -6.86
C ASP A 19 -11.54 0.12 -5.74
N THR A 20 -10.25 0.01 -6.07
CA THR A 20 -9.15 -0.02 -5.10
C THR A 20 -9.08 1.30 -4.31
N VAL A 21 -9.17 2.45 -4.98
CA VAL A 21 -9.20 3.75 -4.28
C VAL A 21 -10.42 3.90 -3.35
N LYS A 22 -11.54 3.23 -3.64
CA LYS A 22 -12.72 3.27 -2.75
C LYS A 22 -12.50 2.56 -1.43
N THR A 23 -11.64 1.53 -1.38
CA THR A 23 -11.39 0.78 -0.13
C THR A 23 -10.58 1.61 0.86
N MET A 24 -9.65 2.42 0.35
CA MET A 24 -8.77 3.31 1.12
C MET A 24 -9.52 4.24 2.08
N ALA A 25 -10.75 4.68 1.74
CA ALA A 25 -11.52 5.59 2.57
C ALA A 25 -11.89 4.99 3.94
N ALA A 26 -12.26 3.71 3.99
CA ALA A 26 -12.58 3.02 5.24
C ALA A 26 -11.32 2.78 6.08
N GLU A 27 -10.20 2.51 5.42
CA GLU A 27 -8.87 2.32 6.00
C GLU A 27 -8.22 3.65 6.42
N LYS A 28 -8.84 4.79 6.11
CA LYS A 28 -8.27 6.15 6.25
C LYS A 28 -6.89 6.29 5.59
N VAL A 29 -6.66 5.55 4.53
CA VAL A 29 -5.47 5.68 3.70
C VAL A 29 -5.73 6.80 2.69
N TYR A 30 -4.80 7.75 2.60
CA TYR A 30 -4.88 8.90 1.69
C TYR A 30 -3.94 8.72 0.49
N VAL A 31 -2.80 8.10 0.73
CA VAL A 31 -1.83 7.72 -0.29
C VAL A 31 -1.36 6.32 0.05
N GLU A 32 -1.30 5.45 -0.96
CA GLU A 32 -0.55 4.21 -0.90
C GLU A 32 0.31 4.12 -2.16
N THR A 33 1.55 3.68 -1.99
CA THR A 33 2.46 3.38 -3.10
C THR A 33 3.23 2.13 -2.76
N VAL A 34 3.16 1.15 -3.65
CA VAL A 34 3.89 -0.12 -3.54
C VAL A 34 5.04 -0.10 -4.53
N PHE A 35 6.25 -0.31 -4.04
CA PHE A 35 7.46 -0.45 -4.84
C PHE A 35 7.92 -1.90 -4.81
N SER A 36 8.63 -2.34 -5.85
CA SER A 36 9.31 -3.63 -5.83
C SER A 36 10.77 -3.50 -6.27
N GLU A 37 11.64 -4.28 -5.64
CA GLU A 37 13.06 -4.39 -5.96
C GLU A 37 13.43 -5.85 -6.13
N LYS A 38 14.19 -6.18 -7.19
CA LYS A 38 14.91 -7.45 -7.29
C LYS A 38 16.31 -7.23 -6.71
N ASN A 39 16.55 -7.78 -5.53
CA ASN A 39 17.81 -7.59 -4.81
C ASN A 39 18.88 -8.58 -5.27
N GLU A 40 20.15 -8.27 -5.01
CA GLU A 40 21.31 -9.09 -5.40
C GLU A 40 21.35 -10.44 -4.67
N ASP A 41 20.71 -10.54 -3.51
CA ASP A 41 20.55 -11.79 -2.76
C ASP A 41 19.57 -12.79 -3.40
N GLY A 42 18.93 -12.40 -4.50
CA GLY A 42 18.01 -13.23 -5.27
C GLY A 42 16.55 -13.15 -4.84
N TYR A 43 16.21 -12.33 -3.85
CA TYR A 43 14.85 -12.09 -3.41
C TYR A 43 14.22 -10.87 -4.10
N THR A 44 12.89 -10.88 -4.22
CA THR A 44 12.12 -9.71 -4.62
C THR A 44 11.46 -9.12 -3.38
N TYR A 45 11.76 -7.87 -3.08
CA TYR A 45 11.20 -7.13 -1.95
C TYR A 45 10.09 -6.20 -2.42
N PHE A 46 9.03 -6.11 -1.63
CA PHE A 46 8.00 -5.10 -1.81
C PHE A 46 8.10 -4.09 -0.66
N TYR A 47 7.93 -2.81 -0.99
CA TYR A 47 7.95 -1.71 -0.03
C TYR A 47 6.64 -0.95 -0.12
N TRP A 48 5.96 -0.79 1.01
CA TRP A 48 4.77 0.02 1.12
C TRP A 48 5.14 1.38 1.69
N TYR A 49 4.69 2.42 1.01
CA TYR A 49 4.65 3.77 1.53
C TYR A 49 3.19 4.22 1.57
N SER A 50 2.70 4.57 2.75
CA SER A 50 1.36 5.10 2.91
C SER A 50 1.35 6.40 3.69
N VAL A 51 0.39 7.27 3.37
CA VAL A 51 -0.04 8.39 4.22
C VAL A 51 -1.43 8.03 4.68
N GLN A 52 -1.62 7.80 5.97
CA GLN A 52 -2.88 7.31 6.53
C GLN A 52 -3.21 8.02 7.86
N GLY A 53 -4.50 8.13 8.14
CA GLY A 53 -5.01 8.67 9.40
C GLY A 53 -5.02 7.63 10.52
N GLU A 54 -5.38 8.08 11.72
CA GLU A 54 -5.51 7.18 12.88
C GLU A 54 -6.86 6.45 12.89
N ASN A 55 -6.88 5.24 13.45
CA ASN A 55 -8.09 4.42 13.63
C ASN A 55 -8.83 4.16 12.30
N GLY A 56 -8.08 3.80 11.25
CA GLY A 56 -8.64 3.22 10.03
C GLY A 56 -9.10 1.79 10.26
N GLN A 57 -10.07 1.33 9.47
CA GLN A 57 -10.44 -0.09 9.43
C GLN A 57 -9.26 -0.94 8.98
N ASN A 58 -9.07 -2.12 9.58
CA ASN A 58 -8.06 -3.06 9.08
C ASN A 58 -8.56 -3.72 7.79
N VAL A 59 -7.69 -3.86 6.80
CA VAL A 59 -7.99 -4.53 5.51
C VAL A 59 -8.60 -5.93 5.71
N GLU A 60 -8.17 -6.65 6.75
CA GLU A 60 -8.68 -7.98 7.11
C GLU A 60 -10.17 -7.99 7.50
N GLU A 61 -10.70 -6.85 7.95
CA GLU A 61 -12.11 -6.69 8.33
C GLU A 61 -12.97 -6.23 7.15
N SER A 62 -12.38 -6.01 5.97
CA SER A 62 -13.09 -5.46 4.82
C SER A 62 -13.98 -6.48 4.13
N GLU A 63 -15.20 -6.05 3.80
CA GLU A 63 -16.14 -6.83 2.98
C GLU A 63 -15.95 -6.60 1.47
N SER A 64 -15.05 -5.67 1.09
CA SER A 64 -14.75 -5.37 -0.30
C SER A 64 -14.18 -6.58 -1.03
N TYR A 65 -14.65 -6.83 -2.26
CA TYR A 65 -14.07 -7.87 -3.10
C TYR A 65 -12.62 -7.56 -3.48
N ILE A 66 -12.24 -6.27 -3.53
CA ILE A 66 -10.87 -5.85 -3.81
C ILE A 66 -9.96 -6.27 -2.65
N ASP A 67 -10.32 -5.94 -1.42
CA ASP A 67 -9.50 -6.21 -0.25
C ASP A 67 -9.39 -7.71 0.03
N LYS A 68 -10.49 -8.46 -0.14
CA LYS A 68 -10.45 -9.94 -0.09
C LYS A 68 -9.48 -10.50 -1.10
N LYS A 69 -9.50 -9.99 -2.35
CA LYS A 69 -8.58 -10.46 -3.38
C LYS A 69 -7.15 -10.00 -3.14
N HIS A 70 -6.96 -8.82 -2.57
CA HIS A 70 -5.68 -8.28 -2.16
C HIS A 70 -5.04 -9.17 -1.09
N ILE A 71 -5.79 -9.58 -0.07
CA ILE A 71 -5.35 -10.49 0.99
C ILE A 71 -5.02 -11.88 0.42
N GLU A 72 -5.84 -12.42 -0.49
CA GLU A 72 -5.52 -13.70 -1.15
C GLU A 72 -4.14 -13.66 -1.84
N TYR A 73 -3.84 -12.56 -2.54
CA TYR A 73 -2.52 -12.39 -3.16
C TYR A 73 -1.42 -12.18 -2.12
N TRP A 74 -1.70 -11.44 -1.05
CA TRP A 74 -0.76 -11.21 0.05
C TRP A 74 -0.35 -12.53 0.70
N ASP A 75 -1.32 -13.33 1.13
CA ASP A 75 -1.12 -14.64 1.76
C ASP A 75 -0.38 -15.61 0.84
N GLU A 76 -0.63 -15.51 -0.47
CA GLU A 76 0.09 -16.31 -1.46
C GLU A 76 1.52 -15.80 -1.64
N CYS A 77 1.76 -14.51 -1.81
CA CYS A 77 3.04 -13.98 -2.30
C CYS A 77 4.04 -13.63 -1.21
N ILE A 78 3.58 -13.16 -0.05
CA ILE A 78 4.42 -12.60 1.00
C ILE A 78 4.95 -13.71 1.90
N ASP A 79 6.27 -13.74 2.08
CA ASP A 79 6.93 -14.62 3.04
C ASP A 79 6.81 -14.04 4.45
N SER A 80 5.85 -14.53 5.23
CA SER A 80 5.63 -14.11 6.62
C SER A 80 6.71 -14.58 7.59
N THR A 81 7.64 -15.44 7.17
CA THR A 81 8.80 -15.85 8.00
C THR A 81 9.94 -14.85 7.91
N TYR A 82 9.93 -13.99 6.88
CA TYR A 82 10.85 -12.88 6.76
C TYR A 82 10.33 -11.69 7.57
N HIS A 83 11.15 -11.19 8.50
CA HIS A 83 10.73 -10.09 9.36
C HIS A 83 10.83 -8.77 8.58
N PRO A 84 9.73 -8.00 8.48
CA PRO A 84 9.78 -6.69 7.85
C PRO A 84 10.75 -5.78 8.60
N VAL A 85 11.41 -4.90 7.86
CA VAL A 85 12.31 -3.91 8.44
C VAL A 85 11.55 -2.61 8.65
N ASP A 86 11.44 -2.18 9.91
CA ASP A 86 10.92 -0.86 10.25
C ASP A 86 11.93 0.22 9.82
N MET A 87 11.70 0.79 8.64
CA MET A 87 12.54 1.85 8.12
C MET A 87 12.41 3.12 8.97
N LYS A 88 13.55 3.71 9.32
CA LYS A 88 13.58 5.00 10.02
C LYS A 88 13.50 6.13 9.00
N VAL A 89 12.44 6.93 9.07
CA VAL A 89 12.32 8.15 8.28
C VAL A 89 13.52 9.06 8.57
N GLN A 90 14.29 9.38 7.53
CA GLN A 90 15.40 10.33 7.62
C GLN A 90 14.96 11.74 7.19
N GLN A 91 14.01 11.84 6.27
CA GLN A 91 13.48 13.10 5.76
C GLN A 91 12.08 12.90 5.17
N SER A 92 11.19 13.87 5.40
CA SER A 92 9.89 14.01 4.73
C SER A 92 9.67 15.51 4.48
N LEU A 93 9.35 15.88 3.23
CA LEU A 93 9.22 17.27 2.79
C LEU A 93 7.92 17.43 2.02
N ILE A 94 7.18 18.49 2.33
CA ILE A 94 6.00 18.91 1.57
C ILE A 94 6.29 20.32 1.08
N ALA A 95 6.08 20.55 -0.22
CA ALA A 95 6.30 21.88 -0.79
C ALA A 95 5.23 22.86 -0.25
N PRO A 96 5.56 24.14 0.01
CA PRO A 96 4.60 25.11 0.55
C PRO A 96 3.33 25.27 -0.30
N GLU A 97 3.41 25.07 -1.60
CA GLU A 97 2.26 25.10 -2.51
C GLU A 97 1.25 23.99 -2.21
N ILE A 98 1.74 22.82 -1.82
CA ILE A 98 0.89 21.68 -1.40
C ILE A 98 0.38 21.89 0.02
N GLU A 99 1.22 22.40 0.93
CA GLU A 99 0.79 22.71 2.30
C GLU A 99 -0.38 23.70 2.34
N LYS A 100 -0.41 24.68 1.44
CA LYS A 100 -1.54 25.62 1.32
C LYS A 100 -2.84 24.88 1.01
N ILE A 101 -2.82 24.00 0.02
CA ILE A 101 -4.00 23.22 -0.39
C ILE A 101 -4.49 22.34 0.77
N ILE A 102 -3.58 21.65 1.47
CA ILE A 102 -3.91 20.79 2.61
C ILE A 102 -4.56 21.60 3.75
N ASN A 103 -4.11 22.84 3.97
CA ASN A 103 -4.59 23.69 5.06
C ASN A 103 -5.84 24.52 4.71
N GLU A 104 -6.08 24.80 3.43
CA GLU A 104 -7.25 25.57 2.97
C GLU A 104 -8.57 24.82 3.19
N ASP A 105 -8.57 23.48 3.19
CA ASP A 105 -9.76 22.66 3.44
C ASP A 105 -10.12 22.52 4.94
N ASN A 106 -9.36 23.13 5.85
CA ASN A 106 -9.64 23.14 7.30
C ASN A 106 -10.33 24.43 7.80
N SER A 107 -10.83 25.30 6.91
CA SER A 107 -11.59 26.53 7.24
C SER A 107 -13.01 26.52 6.68
#